data_AF-T1BVL5-F1
#
_entry.id   AF-T1BVL5-F1
#
_cell.length_a   1.000
_cell.length_b   1.000
_cell.length_c   1.000
_cell.angle_alpha   90.00
_cell.angle_beta   90.00
_cell.angle_gamma   90.00
#
_symmetry.space_group_name_H-M   'P 1'
#
loop_
_entity.id
_entity.type
_entity.pdbx_description
1 polymer ?
#
loop_
_entity_poly.entity_id
_entity_poly.type
_entity_poly.pdbx_seq_one_letter_code
_entity_poly.pdbx_strand_id
1 'polypeptide(L)' 'LLFAPLQFYRTGQHRHGDVHVYGGRSRFLTDAVLAHVQRVASVVAVGGEPSSPGRLEPRLDVGARLRDMW' A
#
# COMPACT_ATOMS: atom_id res chain seq x y z
N LEU A 1 22.07 2.88 10.65
CA LEU A 1 20.77 3.54 10.34
C LEU A 1 19.69 2.48 10.37
N LEU A 2 18.67 2.65 11.21
CA LEU A 2 17.52 1.73 11.27
C LEU A 2 16.41 2.29 10.39
N PHE A 3 16.11 1.60 9.29
CA PHE A 3 14.98 1.93 8.42
C PHE A 3 13.95 0.81 8.51
N ALA A 4 12.70 1.17 8.76
CA ALA A 4 11.56 0.25 8.72
C ALA A 4 10.71 0.52 7.47
N PRO A 5 10.22 -0.51 6.76
CA PRO A 5 9.29 -0.32 5.65
C PRO A 5 8.00 0.38 6.10
N LEU A 6 7.47 1.25 5.24
CA LEU A 6 6.18 1.93 5.46
C LEU A 6 5.00 0.97 5.29
N GLN A 7 5.08 0.05 4.33
CA GLN A 7 4.04 -0.89 3.96
C GLN A 7 4.56 -2.32 4.04
N PHE A 8 3.72 -3.22 4.57
CA PHE A 8 3.97 -4.66 4.60
C PHE A 8 2.88 -5.38 3.81
N TYR A 9 3.28 -6.41 3.07
CA TYR A 9 2.37 -7.24 2.31
C TYR A 9 1.40 -8.00 3.24
N ARG A 10 0.11 -8.04 2.90
CA ARG A 10 -0.88 -8.84 3.65
C ARG A 10 -0.87 -10.29 3.17
N THR A 11 -0.55 -11.22 4.07
CA THR A 11 -0.61 -12.65 3.76
C THR A 11 -2.05 -13.13 3.53
N GLY A 12 -2.21 -14.17 2.70
CA GLY A 12 -3.53 -14.74 2.40
C GLY A 12 -4.38 -13.95 1.40
N GLN A 13 -3.82 -12.96 0.71
CA GLN A 13 -4.48 -12.35 -0.44
C GLN A 13 -4.31 -13.18 -1.72
N HIS A 14 -5.17 -12.92 -2.71
CA HIS A 14 -5.10 -13.57 -4.01
C HIS A 14 -3.76 -13.28 -4.73
N ARG A 15 -3.37 -14.10 -5.71
CA ARG A 15 -2.07 -14.02 -6.43
C ARG A 15 -1.73 -12.62 -6.99
N HIS A 16 -2.74 -11.82 -7.32
CA HIS A 16 -2.60 -10.47 -7.90
C HIS A 16 -3.09 -9.38 -6.93
N GLY A 17 -3.16 -9.70 -5.63
CA GLY A 17 -3.60 -8.75 -4.62
C GLY A 17 -2.59 -7.63 -4.44
N ASP A 18 -3.11 -6.45 -4.12
CA ASP A 18 -2.33 -5.24 -3.84
C ASP A 18 -2.61 -4.70 -2.42
N VAL A 19 -3.07 -5.58 -1.52
CA VAL A 19 -3.41 -5.17 -0.15
C VAL A 19 -2.15 -5.11 0.70
N HIS A 20 -1.97 -3.97 1.36
CA HIS A 20 -0.84 -3.72 2.24
C HIS A 20 -1.34 -3.22 3.60
N VAL A 21 -0.61 -3.57 4.65
CA VAL A 21 -0.80 -3.00 5.98
C VAL A 21 0.31 -2.01 6.26
N TYR A 22 -0.07 -0.81 6.70
CA TYR A 22 0.89 0.20 7.09
C TYR A 22 1.51 -0.15 8.44
N GLY A 23 2.85 -0.06 8.50
CA GLY A 23 3.59 -0.22 9.73
C GLY A 23 3.27 0.91 10.70
N GLY A 24 2.79 0.57 11.89
CA GLY A 24 2.70 1.51 13.01
C GLY A 24 4.07 1.81 13.63
N ARG A 25 4.11 2.74 14.59
CA ARG A 25 5.30 2.96 15.42
C ARG A 25 5.67 1.65 16.13
N SER A 26 6.88 1.14 15.89
CA SER A 26 7.42 -0.01 16.62
C SER A 26 7.34 0.23 18.13
N ARG A 27 6.94 -0.78 18.91
CA ARG A 27 6.92 -0.70 20.39
C ARG A 27 8.30 -0.40 21.00
N PHE A 28 9.37 -0.61 20.24
CA PHE A 28 10.75 -0.31 20.63
C PHE A 28 11.18 1.13 20.29
N LEU A 29 10.41 1.85 19.46
CA LEU A 29 10.60 3.28 19.20
C LEU A 29 9.94 4.10 20.32
N THR A 30 10.55 4.07 21.51
CA THR A 30 10.18 4.95 22.63
C THR A 30 10.45 6.41 22.27
N ASP A 31 9.88 7.34 23.04
CA ASP A 31 10.08 8.77 22.80
C ASP A 31 11.56 9.19 22.95
N ALA A 32 12.28 8.56 23.88
CA ALA A 32 13.72 8.75 24.05
C ALA A 32 14.50 8.33 22.80
N VAL A 33 14.17 7.19 22.19
CA VAL A 33 14.82 6.74 20.94
C VAL A 33 14.45 7.67 19.78
N LEU A 34 13.17 8.11 19.72
CA LEU A 34 12.68 9.02 18.69
C LEU A 34 13.36 10.39 18.71
N ALA A 35 13.81 10.86 19.87
CA ALA A 35 14.57 12.11 19.99
C ALA A 35 15.92 12.07 19.26
N HIS A 36 16.46 10.88 19.00
CA HIS A 36 17.77 10.69 18.37
C HIS A 36 17.72 10.26 16.90
N VAL A 37 16.52 10.13 16.33
CA VAL A 37 16.35 9.70 14.94
C VAL A 37 15.54 10.71 14.13
N GLN A 38 15.94 10.91 12.88
CA GLN A 38 15.21 11.78 11.97
C GLN A 38 13.98 11.04 11.43
N ARG A 39 12.81 11.69 11.49
CA ARG A 39 11.60 11.21 10.82
C ARG A 39 11.65 11.63 9.36
N VAL A 40 11.85 10.66 8.46
CA VAL A 40 12.05 10.92 7.01
C VAL A 40 10.78 10.65 6.19
N ALA A 41 9.79 9.94 6.74
CA ALA A 41 8.55 9.63 6.04
C ALA A 41 7.44 10.64 6.36
N SER A 42 6.73 11.11 5.33
CA SER A 42 5.46 11.86 5.48
C SER A 42 4.41 10.95 6.09
N VAL A 43 3.57 11.49 6.99
CA VAL A 43 2.38 10.80 7.47
C VAL A 43 1.47 10.57 6.25
N VAL A 44 1.51 9.36 5.68
CA VAL A 44 0.37 8.89 4.88
C VAL A 44 -0.77 8.83 5.89
N ALA A 45 -1.74 9.72 5.75
CA ALA A 45 -2.90 9.74 6.63
C ALA A 45 -3.47 8.33 6.69
N VAL A 46 -3.37 7.68 7.85
CA VAL A 46 -4.08 6.43 8.13
C VAL A 46 -5.54 6.81 8.43
N GLY A 47 -6.16 7.49 7.48
CA GLY A 47 -7.60 7.53 7.31
C GLY A 47 -7.84 6.61 6.13
N GLY A 48 -8.52 5.49 6.37
CA GLY A 48 -9.09 4.74 5.27
C GLY A 48 -10.09 5.63 4.56
N GLU A 49 -9.63 6.39 3.58
CA GLU A 49 -10.47 6.68 2.43
C GLU A 49 -10.85 5.29 1.91
N PRO A 50 -12.14 4.89 1.90
CA PRO A 50 -12.51 3.80 1.02
C PRO A 50 -11.91 4.17 -0.31
N SER A 51 -11.15 3.27 -0.92
CA SER A 51 -10.69 3.46 -2.29
C SER A 51 -11.91 3.86 -3.09
N SER A 52 -12.09 5.15 -3.32
CA SER A 52 -13.05 5.67 -4.28
C SER A 52 -12.69 4.89 -5.52
N PRO A 53 -13.57 4.02 -6.06
CA PRO A 53 -13.19 3.04 -7.06
C PRO A 53 -12.52 3.84 -8.15
N GLY A 54 -11.17 3.76 -8.20
CA GLY A 54 -10.36 4.64 -9.01
C GLY A 54 -10.97 4.53 -10.38
N ARG A 55 -11.47 5.67 -10.90
CA ARG A 55 -12.27 5.77 -12.13
C ARG A 55 -11.89 4.61 -13.01
N LEU A 56 -12.75 3.59 -13.07
CA LEU A 56 -12.43 2.36 -13.78
C LEU A 56 -12.11 2.81 -15.19
N GLU A 57 -10.81 2.83 -15.52
CA GLU A 57 -10.37 2.92 -16.90
C GLU A 57 -11.23 1.89 -17.64
N PRO A 58 -11.88 2.28 -18.75
CA PRO A 58 -12.89 1.45 -19.38
C PRO A 58 -12.32 0.05 -19.52
N ARG A 59 -12.93 -0.90 -18.79
CA ARG A 59 -12.42 -2.28 -18.67
C ARG A 59 -12.23 -2.80 -20.08
N LEU A 60 -10.99 -2.82 -20.54
CA LEU A 60 -10.66 -3.26 -21.88
C LEU A 60 -10.93 -4.76 -21.93
N ASP A 61 -12.00 -5.15 -22.63
CA ASP A 61 -12.28 -6.56 -22.88
C ASP A 61 -11.29 -7.09 -23.92
N VAL A 62 -10.16 -7.58 -23.41
CA VAL A 62 -9.12 -8.22 -24.20
C VAL A 62 -9.67 -9.41 -24.99
N GLY A 63 -10.64 -10.14 -24.43
CA GLY A 63 -11.25 -11.29 -25.09
C GLY A 63 -12.09 -10.90 -26.30
N ALA A 64 -12.90 -9.84 -26.19
CA ALA A 64 -13.64 -9.28 -27.32
C ALA A 64 -12.70 -8.79 -28.43
N ARG A 65 -11.64 -8.06 -28.06
CA ARG A 65 -10.64 -7.57 -29.03
C ARG A 65 -9.95 -8.70 -29.77
N LEU A 66 -9.62 -9.80 -29.09
CA LEU A 66 -8.98 -10.94 -29.73
C LEU A 66 -9.92 -11.68 -30.69
N ARG A 67 -11.23 -11.74 -30.43
CA ARG A 67 -12.19 -12.37 -31.35
C ARG A 67 -12.41 -11.56 -32.64
N ASP A 68 -12.30 -10.24 -32.56
CA ASP A 68 -12.47 -9.33 -33.70
C ASP A 68 -11.27 -9.36 -34.67
N MET A 69 -10.14 -9.90 -34.24
CA MET A 69 -8.92 -10.00 -35.07
C MET A 69 -8.89 -11.22 -36.00
N TRP A 70 -9.80 -12.17 -35.83
CA TRP A 70 -9.90 -13.41 -36.60
C TRP A 70 -11.22 -13.45 -37.38
#